data_AF-A0A0M8ZUU1-F1
#
_entry.id   AF-A0A0M8ZUU1-F1
#
_cell.length_a   1.000
_cell.length_b   1.000
_cell.length_c   1.000
_cell.angle_alpha   90.00
_cell.angle_beta   90.00
_cell.angle_gamma   90.00
#
_symmetry.space_group_name_H-M   'P 1'
#
loop_
_entity.id
_entity.type
_entity.pdbx_description
1 polymer ?
#
loop_
_entity_poly.entity_id
_entity_poly.type
_entity_poly.pdbx_seq_one_letter_code
_entity_poly.pdbx_strand_id
1 'polypeptide(L)'
;WSVLPPFDDDLTDGSSLPQARFLHSAVTTDEYMVIFGGRQNPHNTSDSLIAYKYSCNLWIRLITKDMEVIGSPPPPAYAHAMTHADPESNAVYVVGGFDGGIKSHVTLISIPEDLCNLWTDKITCRKYFGCSFCSVVTISGKNASFCFSNEVSINKDDRCDINVTQAQRSNGIFCNSEWMISRKCQNFKTCTECLAEWPYYKNEEPVCKWCTHCSNGKCIPSEKDCDELNKCNIRQISVTDVNKCRERQCPASDCEKCNSLEDCVWTRQVLKTCEF
;
A
#
# COMPACT_ATOMS: atom_id res chain seq x y z
N TRP A 1 -7.18 -3.79 -13.58
CA TRP A 1 -7.01 -2.89 -12.43
C TRP A 1 -7.65 -3.55 -11.22
N SER A 2 -6.89 -3.72 -10.14
CA SER A 2 -7.41 -4.25 -8.87
C SER A 2 -7.49 -3.09 -7.89
N VAL A 3 -8.66 -2.90 -7.28
CA VAL A 3 -8.74 -2.07 -6.08
C VAL A 3 -8.03 -2.86 -5.00
N LEU A 4 -7.18 -2.20 -4.24
CA LEU A 4 -6.53 -2.81 -3.09
C LEU A 4 -7.33 -2.41 -1.84
N PRO A 5 -7.59 -3.34 -0.92
CA PRO A 5 -8.43 -3.06 0.22
C PRO A 5 -7.74 -2.03 1.14
N PRO A 6 -8.42 -0.95 1.55
CA PRO A 6 -7.91 -0.10 2.62
C PRO A 6 -8.09 -0.84 3.95
N PHE A 7 -6.99 -1.16 4.64
CA PHE A 7 -7.08 -1.66 6.00
C PHE A 7 -7.21 -0.48 6.95
N ASP A 8 -8.44 -0.15 7.34
CA ASP A 8 -8.70 0.73 8.48
C ASP A 8 -8.32 -0.04 9.76
N ASP A 9 -7.03 -0.04 10.09
CA ASP A 9 -6.60 -0.15 11.48
C ASP A 9 -6.34 1.27 12.00
N ASP A 10 -6.62 1.52 13.28
CA ASP A 10 -6.48 2.81 14.02
C ASP A 10 -5.11 3.54 13.87
N LEU A 11 -4.17 2.95 13.12
CA LEU A 11 -2.81 3.42 12.88
C LEU A 11 -2.63 4.16 11.55
N THR A 12 -3.55 4.00 10.60
CA THR A 12 -3.51 4.65 9.29
C THR A 12 -4.65 5.65 9.17
N ASP A 13 -4.53 6.77 9.86
CA ASP A 13 -5.29 7.96 9.53
C ASP A 13 -5.14 8.24 8.02
N GLY A 14 -6.22 8.56 7.31
CA GLY A 14 -6.26 8.74 5.86
C GLY A 14 -5.27 9.80 5.32
N SER A 15 -4.62 10.54 6.22
CA SER A 15 -3.47 11.41 5.98
C SER A 15 -2.14 10.67 5.61
N SER A 16 -2.13 9.34 5.69
CA SER A 16 -0.96 8.48 5.44
C SER A 16 -0.79 8.03 3.98
N LEU A 17 -1.85 8.08 3.16
CA LEU A 17 -1.74 7.70 1.75
C LEU A 17 -1.06 8.81 0.93
N PRO A 18 -0.20 8.44 -0.04
CA PRO A 18 0.40 9.42 -0.94
C PRO A 18 -0.68 10.14 -1.76
N GLN A 19 -0.51 11.44 -1.90
CA GLN A 19 -1.41 12.25 -2.70
C GLN A 19 -1.38 11.84 -4.19
N ALA A 20 -2.54 11.91 -4.85
CA ALA A 20 -2.69 11.70 -6.28
C ALA A 20 -1.74 12.63 -7.07
N ARG A 21 -1.04 12.05 -8.06
CA ARG A 21 0.01 12.73 -8.81
C ARG A 21 0.09 12.25 -10.26
N PHE A 22 0.69 13.08 -11.12
CA PHE A 22 0.99 12.76 -12.52
C PHE A 22 2.43 13.15 -12.86
N LEU A 23 2.97 12.63 -13.97
CA LEU A 23 4.37 12.83 -14.38
C LEU A 23 5.40 12.46 -13.29
N HIS A 24 5.09 11.43 -12.50
CA HIS A 24 6.07 10.81 -11.61
C HIS A 24 6.93 9.82 -12.39
N SER A 25 8.06 9.46 -11.82
CA SER A 25 8.92 8.39 -12.33
C SER A 25 8.87 7.24 -11.35
N ALA A 26 8.90 6.00 -11.85
CA ALA A 26 8.85 4.81 -11.02
C ALA A 26 9.88 3.77 -11.48
N VAL A 27 10.42 3.01 -10.53
CA VAL A 27 11.21 1.81 -10.77
C VAL A 27 10.73 0.70 -9.83
N THR A 28 10.88 -0.56 -10.23
CA THR A 28 10.39 -1.72 -9.46
C THR A 28 11.55 -2.60 -9.06
N THR A 29 11.56 -3.04 -7.80
CA THR A 29 12.32 -4.21 -7.33
C THR A 29 11.40 -5.42 -7.27
N ASP A 30 11.92 -6.53 -6.75
CA ASP A 30 11.11 -7.71 -6.45
C ASP A 30 10.19 -7.51 -5.23
N GLU A 31 10.57 -6.64 -4.28
CA GLU A 31 9.85 -6.44 -3.01
C GLU A 31 8.96 -5.18 -3.00
N TYR A 32 9.34 -4.13 -3.75
CA TYR A 32 8.64 -2.85 -3.72
C TYR A 32 8.82 -2.00 -4.99
N MET A 33 7.89 -1.07 -5.21
CA MET A 33 8.02 -0.01 -6.21
C MET A 33 8.54 1.26 -5.57
N VAL A 34 9.49 1.94 -6.18
CA VAL A 34 9.96 3.28 -5.77
C VAL A 34 9.40 4.31 -6.72
N ILE A 35 8.79 5.37 -6.19
CA ILE A 35 8.21 6.46 -6.96
C ILE A 35 8.88 7.76 -6.52
N PHE A 36 9.33 8.54 -7.51
CA PHE A 36 9.94 9.85 -7.28
C PHE A 36 9.23 10.97 -8.07
N GLY A 37 9.08 12.11 -7.40
CA GLY A 37 8.55 13.35 -7.93
C GLY A 37 7.07 13.26 -8.29
N GLY A 38 6.73 13.94 -9.38
CA GLY A 38 5.36 14.05 -9.88
C GLY A 38 4.66 15.29 -9.32
N ARG A 39 3.70 15.80 -10.10
CA ARG A 39 2.95 17.00 -9.75
C ARG A 39 1.67 16.62 -9.02
N GLN A 40 1.43 17.31 -7.91
CA GLN A 40 0.30 17.13 -7.02
C GLN A 40 -0.52 18.43 -6.95
N ASN A 41 -1.81 18.32 -6.61
CA ASN A 41 -2.68 19.47 -6.35
C ASN A 41 -3.56 19.18 -5.11
N PRO A 42 -3.39 19.91 -3.98
CA PRO A 42 -2.40 20.97 -3.72
C PRO A 42 -0.95 20.49 -3.83
N HIS A 43 -0.01 21.42 -4.01
CA HIS A 43 1.42 21.09 -4.10
C HIS A 43 1.95 20.62 -2.74
N ASN A 44 2.63 19.47 -2.71
CA ASN A 44 3.28 18.93 -1.52
C ASN A 44 4.63 18.28 -1.89
N THR A 45 5.67 18.61 -1.13
CA THR A 45 7.05 18.15 -1.33
C THR A 45 7.46 17.04 -0.36
N SER A 46 6.71 16.83 0.73
CA SER A 46 6.99 15.79 1.75
C SER A 46 6.90 14.38 1.18
N ASP A 47 6.09 14.20 0.14
CA ASP A 47 5.79 12.91 -0.46
C ASP A 47 6.51 12.75 -1.80
N SER A 48 7.64 13.44 -2.00
CA SER A 48 8.37 13.43 -3.26
C SER A 48 9.07 12.10 -3.53
N LEU A 49 9.49 11.36 -2.50
CA LEU A 49 10.04 10.01 -2.62
C LEU A 49 9.23 9.06 -1.73
N ILE A 50 8.61 8.06 -2.35
CA ILE A 50 7.75 7.08 -1.69
C ILE A 50 8.04 5.68 -2.23
N ALA A 51 7.79 4.67 -1.41
CA ALA A 51 7.81 3.27 -1.81
C ALA A 51 6.43 2.63 -1.62
N TYR A 52 6.13 1.65 -2.45
CA TYR A 52 4.97 0.79 -2.31
C TYR A 52 5.45 -0.65 -2.11
N LYS A 53 5.26 -1.18 -0.90
CA LYS A 53 5.65 -2.56 -0.55
C LYS A 53 4.59 -3.54 -1.02
N TYR A 54 4.96 -4.46 -1.92
CA TYR A 54 4.00 -5.33 -2.61
C TYR A 54 3.30 -6.31 -1.68
N SER A 55 4.07 -6.95 -0.79
CA SER A 55 3.59 -7.95 0.16
C SER A 55 2.78 -7.37 1.31
N CYS A 56 2.88 -6.07 1.58
CA CYS A 56 2.12 -5.39 2.62
C CYS A 56 1.06 -4.40 2.11
N ASN A 57 0.96 -4.14 0.80
CA ASN A 57 0.01 -3.20 0.22
C ASN A 57 0.10 -1.85 0.96
N LEU A 58 1.34 -1.45 1.22
CA LEU A 58 1.65 -0.40 2.14
C LEU A 58 2.47 0.66 1.42
N TRP A 59 1.97 1.88 1.47
CA TRP A 59 2.71 3.05 1.06
C TRP A 59 3.61 3.52 2.20
N ILE A 60 4.87 3.76 1.87
CA ILE A 60 5.91 4.22 2.80
C ILE A 60 6.48 5.52 2.24
N ARG A 61 6.44 6.60 3.03
CA ARG A 61 7.13 7.85 2.69
C ARG A 61 8.61 7.69 3.05
N LEU A 62 9.50 7.92 2.10
CA LEU A 62 10.94 7.71 2.29
C LEU A 62 11.70 8.97 2.74
N ILE A 63 11.00 10.11 2.83
CA ILE A 63 11.56 11.37 3.35
C ILE A 63 10.67 11.82 4.51
N THR A 64 11.00 11.38 5.72
CA THR A 64 10.32 11.77 6.95
C THR A 64 11.32 12.19 8.02
N LYS A 65 10.84 12.88 9.07
CA LYS A 65 11.70 13.35 10.18
C LYS A 65 12.28 12.20 11.01
N ASP A 66 11.67 11.03 10.94
CA ASP A 66 11.97 9.88 11.78
C ASP A 66 12.94 8.90 11.08
N MET A 67 13.50 9.31 9.94
CA MET A 67 14.41 8.53 9.11
C MET A 67 15.77 9.23 8.97
N GLU A 68 16.84 8.45 9.01
CA GLU A 68 18.18 8.95 8.71
C GLU A 68 18.36 9.05 7.19
N VAL A 69 18.41 10.27 6.66
CA VAL A 69 18.72 10.53 5.25
C VAL A 69 20.18 10.91 5.13
N ILE A 70 20.97 10.08 4.44
CA ILE A 70 22.36 10.39 4.13
C ILE A 70 22.41 11.24 2.87
N GLY A 71 22.99 12.43 2.98
CA GLY A 71 23.05 13.41 1.90
C GLY A 71 21.85 14.36 1.88
N SER A 72 21.57 14.97 0.74
CA SER A 72 20.43 15.87 0.57
C SER A 72 19.33 15.18 -0.22
N PRO A 73 18.06 15.25 0.21
CA PRO A 73 16.96 14.74 -0.59
C PRO A 73 16.94 15.46 -1.94
N PRO A 74 16.65 14.75 -3.05
CA PRO A 74 16.60 15.40 -4.35
C PRO A 74 15.48 16.46 -4.37
N PRO A 75 15.70 17.60 -5.03
CA PRO A 75 14.72 18.68 -5.03
C PRO A 75 13.40 18.20 -5.66
N PRO A 76 12.25 18.64 -5.13
CA PRO A 76 10.96 18.22 -5.65
C PRO A 76 10.76 18.77 -7.07
N ALA A 77 10.68 17.85 -8.04
CA ALA A 77 10.39 18.15 -9.43
C ALA A 77 9.51 17.03 -10.03
N TYR A 78 9.14 17.15 -11.30
CA TYR A 78 8.37 16.13 -12.01
C TYR A 78 8.94 15.89 -13.42
N ALA A 79 8.43 14.87 -14.10
CA ALA A 79 8.88 14.45 -15.42
C ALA A 79 10.38 14.10 -15.47
N HIS A 80 10.87 13.36 -14.46
CA HIS A 80 12.22 12.81 -14.48
C HIS A 80 12.30 11.54 -15.34
N ALA A 81 13.51 11.15 -15.74
CA ALA A 81 13.80 9.78 -16.10
C ALA A 81 14.38 9.05 -14.87
N MET A 82 13.99 7.79 -14.65
CA MET A 82 14.47 6.99 -13.52
C MET A 82 14.75 5.55 -13.94
N THR A 83 15.85 4.97 -13.47
CA THR A 83 16.23 3.58 -13.77
C THR A 83 17.07 2.98 -12.64
N HIS A 84 17.07 1.66 -12.50
CA HIS A 84 18.05 0.95 -11.68
C HIS A 84 19.46 1.14 -12.25
N ALA A 85 20.45 1.22 -11.37
CA ALA A 85 21.85 1.13 -11.74
C ALA A 85 22.20 -0.29 -12.25
N ASP A 86 21.63 -1.29 -11.61
CA ASP A 86 21.73 -2.73 -11.89
C ASP A 86 20.48 -3.41 -11.30
N PRO A 87 19.80 -4.35 -12.00
CA PRO A 87 18.64 -5.08 -11.48
C PRO A 87 18.81 -5.69 -10.08
N GLU A 88 20.01 -6.10 -9.70
CA GLU A 88 20.29 -6.68 -8.38
C GLU A 88 20.72 -5.62 -7.35
N SER A 89 20.95 -4.37 -7.76
CA SER A 89 21.36 -3.30 -6.87
C SER A 89 20.18 -2.48 -6.38
N ASN A 90 20.30 -1.97 -5.15
CA ASN A 90 19.33 -1.04 -4.59
C ASN A 90 19.62 0.43 -4.95
N ALA A 91 20.43 0.65 -5.98
CA ALA A 91 20.84 1.95 -6.44
C ALA A 91 19.99 2.37 -7.64
N VAL A 92 19.40 3.56 -7.55
CA VAL A 92 18.50 4.12 -8.57
C VAL A 92 19.06 5.44 -9.05
N TYR A 93 19.18 5.61 -10.37
CA TYR A 93 19.53 6.88 -11.00
C TYR A 93 18.27 7.66 -11.38
N VAL A 94 18.24 8.92 -10.98
CA VAL A 94 17.23 9.91 -11.39
C VAL A 94 17.92 10.97 -12.23
N VAL A 95 17.37 11.26 -13.41
CA VAL A 95 17.94 12.22 -14.35
C VAL A 95 16.91 13.29 -14.72
N GLY A 96 17.37 14.54 -14.70
CA GLY A 96 16.62 15.67 -15.25
C GLY A 96 15.49 16.14 -14.34
N GLY A 97 14.32 16.41 -14.92
CA GLY A 97 13.13 16.91 -14.23
C GLY A 97 12.79 18.37 -14.53
N PHE A 98 11.62 18.80 -14.07
CA PHE A 98 11.10 20.15 -14.23
C PHE A 98 10.36 20.63 -12.97
N ASP A 99 10.60 21.87 -12.55
CA ASP A 99 9.91 22.54 -11.43
C ASP A 99 9.53 24.00 -11.74
N GLY A 100 9.58 24.38 -13.02
CA GLY A 100 9.58 25.77 -13.48
C GLY A 100 10.79 26.07 -14.39
N GLY A 101 11.86 25.28 -14.26
CA GLY A 101 12.97 25.21 -15.20
C GLY A 101 13.43 23.78 -15.44
N ILE A 102 14.19 23.57 -16.53
CA ILE A 102 14.79 22.27 -16.85
C ILE A 102 15.90 21.98 -15.84
N LYS A 103 15.85 20.80 -15.22
CA LYS A 103 16.92 20.28 -14.38
C LYS A 103 17.89 19.46 -15.22
N SER A 104 19.19 19.64 -14.97
CA SER A 104 20.28 18.98 -15.71
C SER A 104 21.26 18.29 -14.75
N HIS A 105 20.73 17.58 -13.75
CA HIS A 105 21.54 16.83 -12.78
C HIS A 105 21.16 15.35 -12.81
N VAL A 106 22.10 14.52 -12.37
CA VAL A 106 21.91 13.08 -12.15
C VAL A 106 22.05 12.84 -10.65
N THR A 107 21.04 12.22 -10.05
CA THR A 107 21.03 11.85 -8.63
C THR A 107 21.06 10.34 -8.51
N LEU A 108 21.98 9.83 -7.70
CA LEU A 108 21.97 8.43 -7.28
C LEU A 108 21.26 8.34 -5.92
N ILE A 109 20.21 7.52 -5.86
CA ILE A 109 19.48 7.23 -4.64
C ILE A 109 19.76 5.77 -4.29
N SER A 110 20.34 5.52 -3.13
CA SER A 110 20.49 4.17 -2.59
C SER A 110 19.36 3.91 -1.59
N ILE A 111 18.54 2.91 -1.86
CA ILE A 111 17.43 2.51 -1.01
C ILE A 111 17.84 1.19 -0.32
N PRO A 112 17.46 0.92 0.94
CA PRO A 112 17.79 -0.37 1.55
C PRO A 112 16.97 -1.50 0.92
N GLU A 113 17.54 -2.71 0.84
CA GLU A 113 16.79 -3.92 0.44
C GLU A 113 15.58 -4.13 1.34
N ASP A 114 15.82 -4.05 2.65
CA ASP A 114 14.76 -4.10 3.64
C ASP A 114 14.42 -2.69 4.10
N LEU A 115 13.25 -2.21 3.66
CA LEU A 115 12.71 -0.90 4.05
C LEU A 115 12.48 -0.78 5.56
N CYS A 116 12.35 -1.88 6.31
CA CYS A 116 12.23 -1.84 7.78
C CYS A 116 13.51 -1.29 8.44
N ASN A 117 14.68 -1.45 7.82
CA ASN A 117 15.94 -0.90 8.33
C ASN A 117 15.97 0.64 8.37
N LEU A 118 14.98 1.32 7.78
CA LEU A 118 14.84 2.77 7.84
C LEU A 118 14.50 3.28 9.25
N TRP A 119 14.03 2.42 10.14
CA TRP A 119 13.61 2.78 11.49
C TRP A 119 14.46 2.08 12.55
N THR A 120 14.79 2.80 13.61
CA THR A 120 15.52 2.27 14.77
C THR A 120 14.68 2.26 16.04
N ASP A 121 13.58 3.02 16.06
CA ASP A 121 12.63 3.10 17.15
C ASP A 121 11.57 1.99 17.09
N LYS A 122 11.24 1.42 18.25
CA LYS A 122 10.28 0.33 18.40
C LYS A 122 8.87 0.72 17.96
N ILE A 123 8.42 1.92 18.32
CA ILE A 123 7.03 2.35 18.06
C ILE A 123 6.84 2.59 16.56
N THR A 124 7.79 3.30 15.95
CA THR A 124 7.78 3.62 14.53
C THR A 124 7.91 2.36 13.68
N CYS A 125 8.85 1.47 14.01
CA CYS A 125 9.03 0.18 13.34
C CYS A 125 7.73 -0.65 13.30
N ARG A 126 7.05 -0.76 14.45
CA ARG A 126 5.82 -1.57 14.57
C ARG A 126 4.58 -0.94 13.93
N LYS A 127 4.67 0.34 13.54
CA LYS A 127 3.58 1.01 12.80
C LYS A 127 3.49 0.48 11.36
N TYR A 128 4.60 0.07 10.76
CA TYR A 128 4.64 -0.44 9.40
C TYR A 128 4.40 -1.95 9.40
N PHE A 129 3.34 -2.38 8.71
CA PHE A 129 3.06 -3.80 8.55
C PHE A 129 4.23 -4.51 7.84
N GLY A 130 4.51 -5.74 8.27
CA GLY A 130 5.63 -6.53 7.76
C GLY A 130 6.98 -6.20 8.37
N CYS A 131 7.05 -5.31 9.36
CA CYS A 131 8.25 -5.02 10.13
C CYS A 131 8.14 -5.53 11.58
N SER A 132 9.26 -5.98 12.14
CA SER A 132 9.41 -6.36 13.54
C SER A 132 10.64 -5.70 14.15
N PHE A 133 10.63 -5.59 15.47
CA PHE A 133 11.67 -4.91 16.23
C PHE A 133 12.42 -5.90 17.12
N CYS A 134 13.72 -5.73 17.27
CA CYS A 134 14.50 -6.37 18.31
C CYS A 134 15.44 -5.39 19.01
N SER A 135 15.61 -5.55 20.32
CA SER A 135 16.65 -4.91 21.11
C SER A 135 17.64 -5.95 21.57
N VAL A 136 18.93 -5.70 21.35
CA VAL A 136 20.00 -6.66 21.58
C VAL A 136 21.13 -6.08 22.39
N VAL A 137 21.83 -6.94 23.13
CA VAL A 137 23.13 -6.65 23.74
C VAL A 137 24.19 -7.40 22.94
N THR A 138 25.08 -6.66 22.27
CA THR A 138 26.16 -7.26 21.47
C THR A 138 27.17 -7.99 22.36
N ILE A 139 27.98 -8.88 21.77
CA ILE A 139 29.14 -9.49 22.45
C ILE A 139 30.12 -8.48 23.06
N SER A 140 30.13 -7.24 22.55
CA SER A 140 30.94 -6.13 23.08
C SER A 140 30.33 -5.43 24.30
N GLY A 141 29.17 -5.89 24.78
CA GLY A 141 28.43 -5.30 25.90
C GLY A 141 27.66 -4.03 25.55
N LYS A 142 27.57 -3.64 24.27
CA LYS A 142 26.80 -2.48 23.81
C LYS A 142 25.36 -2.86 23.48
N ASN A 143 24.42 -2.03 23.90
CA ASN A 143 23.01 -2.14 23.53
C ASN A 143 22.79 -1.58 22.12
N ALA A 144 22.05 -2.31 21.29
CA ALA A 144 21.63 -1.91 19.96
C ALA A 144 20.17 -2.28 19.73
N SER A 145 19.52 -1.63 18.76
CA SER A 145 18.17 -1.94 18.35
C SER A 145 18.07 -1.97 16.84
N PHE A 146 17.26 -2.91 16.33
CA PHE A 146 17.07 -3.11 14.89
C PHE A 146 15.59 -3.29 14.57
N CYS A 147 15.18 -2.71 13.45
CA CYS A 147 13.91 -3.01 12.81
C CYS A 147 14.22 -3.81 11.55
N PHE A 148 13.48 -4.89 11.33
CA PHE A 148 13.73 -5.84 10.25
C PHE A 148 12.41 -6.33 9.67
N SER A 149 12.42 -6.77 8.41
CA SER A 149 11.24 -7.33 7.78
C SER A 149 10.95 -8.74 8.27
N ASN A 150 9.66 -9.02 8.43
CA ASN A 150 9.13 -10.35 8.74
C ASN A 150 9.15 -11.31 7.55
N GLU A 151 9.49 -10.83 6.36
CA GLU A 151 9.47 -11.66 5.16
C GLU A 151 10.71 -12.55 5.11
N VAL A 152 10.47 -13.83 4.81
CA VAL A 152 11.51 -14.84 4.72
C VAL A 152 12.29 -14.64 3.42
N SER A 153 13.18 -13.65 3.41
CA SER A 153 14.32 -13.68 2.49
C SER A 153 15.29 -14.73 3.02
N ILE A 154 15.44 -15.81 2.26
CA ILE A 154 16.11 -17.08 2.62
C ILE A 154 17.56 -16.96 3.15
N ASN A 155 18.20 -15.78 3.18
CA ASN A 155 19.57 -15.59 3.68
C ASN A 155 19.83 -14.16 4.22
N LYS A 156 18.89 -13.51 4.90
CA LYS A 156 19.19 -12.23 5.56
C LYS A 156 19.64 -12.50 6.99
N ASP A 157 20.94 -12.37 7.22
CA ASP A 157 21.62 -12.35 8.52
C ASP A 157 20.73 -11.62 9.55
N ASP A 158 20.02 -12.39 10.38
CA ASP A 158 19.07 -11.83 11.33
C ASP A 158 19.91 -11.10 12.38
N ARG A 159 20.11 -9.79 12.19
CA ARG A 159 20.99 -8.95 13.04
C ARG A 159 20.60 -9.00 14.52
N CYS A 160 19.40 -9.50 14.79
CA CYS A 160 18.88 -9.79 16.12
C CYS A 160 19.56 -10.98 16.81
N ASP A 161 20.15 -11.91 16.07
CA ASP A 161 20.74 -13.15 16.59
C ASP A 161 22.27 -13.23 16.40
N ILE A 162 22.84 -12.46 15.47
CA ILE A 162 24.27 -12.54 15.13
C ILE A 162 25.11 -11.64 16.04
N ASN A 163 26.12 -12.22 16.69
CA ASN A 163 27.04 -11.51 17.60
C ASN A 163 26.34 -10.85 18.79
N VAL A 164 25.27 -11.48 19.29
CA VAL A 164 24.42 -11.00 20.38
C VAL A 164 24.47 -11.98 21.56
N THR A 165 24.48 -11.46 22.79
CA THR A 165 24.42 -12.24 24.03
C THR A 165 23.00 -12.30 24.61
N GLN A 166 22.21 -11.25 24.41
CA GLN A 166 20.80 -11.19 24.80
C GLN A 166 19.99 -10.47 23.72
N ALA A 167 18.88 -11.07 23.30
CA ALA A 167 17.95 -10.48 22.34
C ALA A 167 16.54 -10.46 22.92
N GLN A 168 15.85 -9.33 22.77
CA GLN A 168 14.41 -9.22 23.06
C GLN A 168 13.69 -8.80 21.79
N ARG A 169 12.82 -9.69 21.30
CA ARG A 169 12.02 -9.45 20.09
C ARG A 169 10.64 -8.88 20.44
N SER A 170 10.13 -8.04 19.55
CA SER A 170 8.82 -7.43 19.61
C SER A 170 8.20 -7.47 18.22
N ASN A 171 7.44 -8.52 17.96
CA ASN A 171 6.89 -8.77 16.64
C ASN A 171 5.82 -7.72 16.25
N GLY A 172 5.86 -7.29 14.98
CA GLY A 172 4.80 -6.51 14.35
C GLY A 172 3.75 -7.40 13.70
N ILE A 173 2.93 -6.80 12.84
CA ILE A 173 1.94 -7.52 12.04
C ILE A 173 2.64 -8.14 10.83
N PHE A 174 2.34 -9.40 10.53
CA PHE A 174 2.89 -10.13 9.38
C PHE A 174 1.93 -9.98 8.21
N CYS A 175 2.37 -9.36 7.11
CA CYS A 175 1.58 -9.33 5.88
C CYS A 175 1.81 -10.62 5.10
N ASN A 176 1.22 -11.72 5.53
CA ASN A 176 1.32 -13.02 4.87
C ASN A 176 -0.06 -13.48 4.37
N SER A 177 -0.11 -14.62 3.68
CA SER A 177 -1.36 -15.19 3.18
C SER A 177 -2.38 -15.47 4.31
N GLU A 178 -1.93 -15.91 5.49
CA GLU A 178 -2.80 -16.16 6.64
C GLU A 178 -3.47 -14.89 7.16
N TRP A 179 -2.69 -13.80 7.30
CA TRP A 179 -3.20 -12.49 7.68
C TRP A 179 -4.21 -11.99 6.65
N MET A 180 -3.94 -12.21 5.36
CA MET A 180 -4.85 -11.86 4.28
C MET A 180 -6.18 -12.61 4.31
N ILE A 181 -6.18 -13.89 4.67
CA ILE A 181 -7.40 -14.69 4.82
C ILE A 181 -8.19 -14.25 6.06
N SER A 182 -7.53 -13.80 7.11
CA SER A 182 -8.16 -13.35 8.36
C SER A 182 -8.65 -11.89 8.35
N ARG A 183 -8.60 -11.20 7.19
CA ARG A 183 -9.05 -9.81 7.06
C ARG A 183 -10.52 -9.63 7.46
N LYS A 184 -10.82 -8.55 8.15
CA LYS A 184 -12.18 -8.21 8.59
C LYS A 184 -13.00 -7.63 7.45
N CYS A 185 -13.73 -8.50 6.73
CA CYS A 185 -14.59 -8.10 5.61
C CYS A 185 -15.54 -6.94 5.96
N GLN A 186 -15.99 -6.83 7.21
CA GLN A 186 -16.92 -5.79 7.66
C GLN A 186 -16.37 -4.36 7.57
N ASN A 187 -15.05 -4.18 7.44
CA ASN A 187 -14.43 -2.86 7.30
C ASN A 187 -14.65 -2.26 5.90
N PHE A 188 -14.96 -3.08 4.90
CA PHE A 188 -15.13 -2.63 3.52
C PHE A 188 -16.55 -2.13 3.26
N LYS A 189 -16.66 -0.91 2.74
CA LYS A 189 -17.94 -0.19 2.58
C LYS A 189 -18.47 -0.25 1.16
N THR A 190 -17.66 -0.69 0.21
CA THR A 190 -18.01 -0.75 -1.22
C THR A 190 -17.80 -2.16 -1.76
N CYS A 191 -18.51 -2.48 -2.85
CA CYS A 191 -18.42 -3.80 -3.46
C CYS A 191 -17.01 -4.05 -4.01
N THR A 192 -16.39 -3.03 -4.61
CA THR A 192 -15.05 -3.18 -5.19
C THR A 192 -13.94 -3.30 -4.13
N GLU A 193 -14.10 -2.69 -2.95
CA GLU A 193 -13.19 -2.89 -1.82
C GLU A 193 -13.38 -4.27 -1.19
N CYS A 194 -14.64 -4.74 -1.06
CA CYS A 194 -14.94 -6.05 -0.48
C CYS A 194 -14.33 -7.20 -1.30
N LEU A 195 -14.47 -7.11 -2.62
CA LEU A 195 -13.99 -8.11 -3.59
C LEU A 195 -12.58 -7.79 -4.10
N ALA A 196 -11.87 -6.89 -3.42
CA ALA A 196 -10.50 -6.56 -3.74
C ALA A 196 -9.58 -7.76 -3.57
N GLU A 197 -8.86 -8.10 -4.64
CA GLU A 197 -7.82 -9.12 -4.66
C GLU A 197 -6.44 -8.48 -4.48
N TRP A 198 -5.56 -9.21 -3.79
CA TRP A 198 -4.19 -8.80 -3.62
C TRP A 198 -3.28 -9.63 -4.55
N PRO A 199 -2.65 -9.01 -5.58
CA PRO A 199 -1.89 -9.75 -6.58
C PRO A 199 -0.75 -10.60 -6.02
N TYR A 200 -0.06 -10.10 -4.97
CA TYR A 200 1.05 -10.80 -4.32
C TYR A 200 0.60 -12.08 -3.58
N TYR A 201 -0.57 -12.07 -2.95
CA TYR A 201 -1.18 -13.23 -2.29
C TYR A 201 -2.47 -13.61 -3.01
N LYS A 202 -2.33 -14.08 -4.25
CA LYS A 202 -3.48 -14.49 -5.05
C LYS A 202 -4.10 -15.75 -4.46
N ASN A 203 -5.24 -15.59 -3.82
CA ASN A 203 -6.03 -16.72 -3.32
C ASN A 203 -6.82 -17.36 -4.47
N GLU A 204 -6.96 -18.68 -4.43
CA GLU A 204 -7.82 -19.41 -5.37
C GLU A 204 -9.32 -19.16 -5.09
N GLU A 205 -9.66 -18.85 -3.83
CA GLU A 205 -11.03 -18.60 -3.39
C GLU A 205 -11.21 -17.19 -2.78
N PRO A 206 -12.37 -16.54 -3.00
CA PRO A 206 -12.65 -15.22 -2.45
C PRO A 206 -12.83 -15.28 -0.93
N VAL A 207 -12.08 -14.47 -0.19
CA VAL A 207 -12.16 -14.39 1.29
C VAL A 207 -13.46 -13.74 1.75
N CYS A 208 -13.92 -12.74 1.00
CA CYS A 208 -15.12 -11.97 1.30
C CYS A 208 -16.09 -12.06 0.13
N LYS A 209 -17.39 -11.90 0.42
CA LYS A 209 -18.44 -11.72 -0.58
C LYS A 209 -19.28 -10.49 -0.26
N TRP A 210 -19.83 -9.86 -1.28
CA TRP A 210 -20.67 -8.69 -1.16
C TRP A 210 -22.14 -9.08 -1.24
N CYS A 211 -22.94 -8.73 -0.23
CA CYS A 211 -24.38 -8.93 -0.22
C CYS A 211 -25.08 -7.66 -0.72
N THR A 212 -25.89 -7.81 -1.76
CA THR A 212 -26.67 -6.72 -2.39
C THR A 212 -28.19 -6.97 -2.24
N HIS A 213 -29.01 -6.07 -2.79
CA HIS A 213 -30.49 -6.03 -2.71
C HIS A 213 -31.10 -5.63 -1.36
N CYS A 214 -30.25 -5.21 -0.41
CA CYS A 214 -30.68 -4.44 0.75
C CYS A 214 -30.48 -2.95 0.46
N SER A 215 -31.15 -2.07 1.21
CA SER A 215 -30.94 -0.61 1.15
C SER A 215 -29.50 -0.17 1.37
N ASN A 216 -28.67 -0.97 2.04
CA ASN A 216 -27.23 -0.80 2.09
C ASN A 216 -26.57 -2.16 1.84
N GLY A 217 -25.72 -2.25 0.81
CA GLY A 217 -24.89 -3.43 0.59
C GLY A 217 -23.89 -3.65 1.73
N LYS A 218 -23.50 -4.91 1.96
CA LYS A 218 -22.63 -5.27 3.09
C LYS A 218 -21.60 -6.32 2.69
N CYS A 219 -20.36 -6.10 3.09
CA CYS A 219 -19.29 -7.08 2.91
C CYS A 219 -19.25 -8.06 4.08
N ILE A 220 -19.24 -9.36 3.78
CA ILE A 220 -19.20 -10.44 4.78
C ILE A 220 -18.16 -11.50 4.39
N PRO A 221 -17.67 -12.32 5.35
CA PRO A 221 -16.84 -13.49 5.03
C PRO A 221 -17.57 -14.44 4.08
N SER A 222 -16.81 -15.07 3.17
CA SER A 222 -17.37 -15.95 2.13
C SER A 222 -18.22 -17.10 2.69
N GLU A 223 -17.79 -17.65 3.83
CA GLU A 223 -18.44 -18.77 4.54
C GLU A 223 -19.81 -18.45 5.16
N LYS A 224 -20.16 -17.17 5.33
CA LYS A 224 -21.38 -16.78 6.06
C LYS A 224 -22.51 -16.44 5.11
N ASP A 225 -23.77 -16.64 5.50
CA ASP A 225 -24.90 -16.32 4.63
C ASP A 225 -25.34 -14.85 4.71
N CYS A 226 -25.69 -14.30 3.54
CA CYS A 226 -26.14 -12.92 3.40
C CYS A 226 -27.41 -12.64 4.21
N ASP A 227 -28.38 -13.56 4.15
CA ASP A 227 -29.67 -13.44 4.82
C ASP A 227 -29.57 -13.51 6.35
N GLU A 228 -28.50 -14.09 6.90
CA GLU A 228 -28.27 -14.18 8.36
C GLU A 228 -27.70 -12.88 8.95
N LEU A 229 -26.74 -12.26 8.25
CA LEU A 229 -25.94 -11.13 8.76
C LEU A 229 -26.45 -9.75 8.35
N ASN A 230 -27.37 -9.71 7.39
CA ASN A 230 -27.99 -8.50 6.92
C ASN A 230 -29.49 -8.75 6.77
N LYS A 231 -30.21 -8.81 7.90
CA LYS A 231 -31.65 -9.07 7.92
C LYS A 231 -32.43 -7.93 7.28
N CYS A 232 -32.60 -7.97 5.97
CA CYS A 232 -33.64 -7.23 5.28
C CYS A 232 -34.75 -8.21 4.88
N ASN A 233 -36.00 -7.76 4.86
CA ASN A 233 -37.16 -8.58 4.47
C ASN A 233 -37.18 -8.95 2.97
N ILE A 234 -36.01 -8.98 2.32
CA ILE A 234 -35.76 -9.21 0.90
C ILE A 234 -34.65 -10.25 0.82
N ARG A 235 -34.81 -11.23 -0.07
CA ARG A 235 -33.77 -12.23 -0.36
C ARG A 235 -32.55 -11.55 -0.99
N GLN A 236 -31.39 -11.72 -0.37
CA GLN A 236 -30.16 -11.09 -0.83
C GLN A 236 -29.48 -11.92 -1.93
N ILE A 237 -28.68 -11.23 -2.75
CA ILE A 237 -27.78 -11.87 -3.71
C ILE A 237 -26.35 -11.70 -3.25
N SER A 238 -25.59 -12.79 -3.29
CA SER A 238 -24.14 -12.77 -3.08
C SER A 238 -23.42 -12.46 -4.39
N VAL A 239 -22.49 -11.51 -4.31
CA VAL A 239 -21.59 -11.14 -5.40
C VAL A 239 -20.17 -11.51 -4.97
N THR A 240 -19.50 -12.33 -5.80
CA THR A 240 -18.12 -12.79 -5.59
C THR A 240 -17.17 -12.33 -6.69
N ASP A 241 -17.71 -11.89 -7.83
CA ASP A 241 -16.94 -11.36 -8.95
C ASP A 241 -17.00 -9.82 -8.94
N VAL A 242 -15.84 -9.18 -8.83
CA VAL A 242 -15.70 -7.72 -8.79
C VAL A 242 -16.30 -7.03 -10.02
N ASN A 243 -16.35 -7.70 -11.18
CA ASN A 243 -16.93 -7.14 -12.40
C ASN A 243 -18.46 -7.04 -12.35
N LYS A 244 -19.10 -7.75 -11.41
CA LYS A 244 -20.54 -7.65 -11.15
C LYS A 244 -20.90 -6.55 -10.15
N CYS A 245 -19.90 -5.85 -9.58
CA CYS A 245 -20.15 -4.68 -8.76
C CYS A 245 -20.74 -3.52 -9.58
N ARG A 246 -21.80 -2.89 -9.09
CA ARG A 246 -22.44 -1.73 -9.73
C ARG A 246 -21.46 -0.58 -10.05
N GLU A 247 -20.49 -0.36 -9.16
CA GLU A 247 -19.40 0.61 -9.35
C GLU A 247 -18.59 0.40 -10.64
N ARG A 248 -18.60 -0.82 -11.19
CA ARG A 248 -17.91 -1.18 -12.45
C ARG A 248 -18.84 -1.32 -13.65
N GLN A 249 -20.16 -1.25 -13.47
CA GLN A 249 -21.14 -1.48 -14.54
C GLN A 249 -21.31 -0.27 -15.47
N CYS A 250 -20.92 0.93 -15.03
CA CYS A 250 -21.03 2.17 -15.82
C CYS A 250 -19.66 2.80 -16.21
N PRO A 251 -18.71 2.08 -16.84
CA PRO A 251 -17.44 2.67 -17.23
C PRO A 251 -17.63 3.54 -18.48
N ALA A 252 -17.51 4.85 -18.34
CA ALA A 252 -17.58 5.78 -19.47
C ALA A 252 -16.44 6.80 -19.42
N SER A 253 -15.80 7.04 -20.57
CA SER A 253 -14.73 8.06 -20.70
C SER A 253 -15.29 9.46 -21.00
N ASP A 254 -16.54 9.53 -21.44
CA ASP A 254 -17.24 10.76 -21.79
C ASP A 254 -18.76 10.57 -21.61
N CYS A 255 -19.48 11.69 -21.65
CA CYS A 255 -20.93 11.74 -21.45
C CYS A 255 -21.70 10.94 -22.51
N GLU A 256 -21.24 10.96 -23.78
CA GLU A 256 -21.93 10.28 -24.88
C GLU A 256 -21.89 8.76 -24.70
N LYS A 257 -20.71 8.22 -24.35
CA LYS A 257 -20.57 6.81 -24.00
C LYS A 257 -21.39 6.43 -22.77
N CYS A 258 -21.50 7.31 -21.77
CA CYS A 258 -22.32 7.04 -20.59
C CYS A 258 -23.81 6.95 -20.93
N ASN A 259 -24.32 7.88 -21.74
CA ASN A 259 -25.72 7.87 -22.18
C ASN A 259 -26.06 6.69 -23.09
N SER A 260 -25.07 6.07 -23.72
CA SER A 260 -25.25 4.84 -24.49
C SER A 260 -25.40 3.58 -23.62
N LEU A 261 -25.09 3.68 -22.32
CA LEU A 261 -25.28 2.60 -21.36
C LEU A 261 -26.66 2.75 -20.68
N GLU A 262 -27.41 1.67 -20.63
CA GLU A 262 -28.67 1.61 -19.87
C GLU A 262 -28.38 1.63 -18.36
N ASP A 263 -29.26 2.26 -17.57
CA ASP A 263 -29.16 2.39 -16.10
C ASP A 263 -27.94 3.15 -15.55
N CYS A 264 -27.26 3.94 -16.37
CA CYS A 264 -26.13 4.77 -15.99
C CYS A 264 -26.44 6.28 -16.03
N VAL A 265 -25.96 7.04 -15.04
CA VAL A 265 -26.12 8.50 -14.99
C VAL A 265 -24.76 9.19 -14.97
N TRP A 266 -24.52 10.09 -15.91
CA TRP A 266 -23.32 10.92 -15.92
C TRP A 266 -23.45 12.07 -14.91
N THR A 267 -22.64 12.05 -13.85
CA THR A 267 -22.63 13.10 -12.83
C THR A 267 -21.23 13.65 -12.59
N ARG A 268 -21.14 14.96 -12.32
CA ARG A 268 -19.92 15.64 -11.85
C ARG A 268 -19.73 15.51 -10.33
N GLN A 269 -20.76 15.06 -9.62
CA GLN A 269 -20.74 14.82 -8.18
C GLN A 269 -20.42 13.34 -7.94
N VAL A 270 -19.13 13.01 -7.95
CA VAL A 270 -18.66 11.64 -7.65
C VAL A 270 -18.75 11.42 -6.15
N LEU A 271 -19.92 11.04 -5.66
CA LEU A 271 -20.01 10.29 -4.42
C LEU A 271 -20.10 8.83 -4.84
N LYS A 272 -19.09 8.02 -4.49
CA LYS A 272 -19.23 6.56 -4.47
C LYS A 272 -20.30 6.27 -3.42
N THR A 273 -21.57 6.31 -3.81
CA THR A 273 -22.68 6.05 -2.91
C THR A 273 -22.69 4.56 -2.59
N CYS A 274 -22.72 4.23 -1.31
CA CYS A 274 -23.00 2.88 -0.80
C CYS A 274 -24.47 2.53 -1.06
N GLU A 275 -24.86 2.43 -2.34
CA GLU A 275 -26.23 2.19 -2.84
C GLU A 275 -27.32 3.18 -2.34
N PHE A 276 -28.40 3.30 -3.12
CA PHE A 276 -29.61 4.08 -2.83
C PHE A 276 -30.77 3.10 -2.61
#